data_AF-A0A7C8MRW9-F1
#
_entry.id   AF-A0A7C8MRW9-F1
#
_cell.length_a   1.000
_cell.length_b   1.000
_cell.length_c   1.000
_cell.angle_alpha   90.00
_cell.angle_beta   90.00
_cell.angle_gamma   90.00
#
_symmetry.space_group_name_H-M   'P 1'
#
loop_
_entity.id
_entity.type
_entity.pdbx_description
1 polymer ?
#
loop_
_entity_poly.entity_id
_entity_poly.type
_entity_poly.pdbx_seq_one_letter_code
_entity_poly.pdbx_strand_id
1 'polypeptide(L)'
;MVQGKNIRDIDLSIRFKHGNQTVLLFVDSMATFSQVQEELLDILKERYPDGITTSILAAKTNLPNDASQIKFAVLKDKTDPTQGWKPLKFEVDDHPVDKGFEDNMIVAFAMDTHDTDDVQFEVEFPSYDEEEQEQEEAGDADEL
;
A
#
# COMPACT_ATOMS: atom_id res chain seq x y z
N MET A 1 -0.08 28.33 -30.95
CA MET A 1 -0.05 28.46 -29.48
C MET A 1 -0.17 27.05 -28.93
N VAL A 2 0.92 26.47 -28.44
CA VAL A 2 0.83 25.20 -27.73
C VAL A 2 0.28 25.54 -26.33
N GLN A 3 -0.94 25.12 -26.03
CA GLN A 3 -1.45 25.19 -24.66
C GLN A 3 -0.47 24.39 -23.80
N GLY A 4 0.19 25.06 -22.85
CA GLY A 4 0.94 24.35 -21.83
C GLY A 4 -0.04 23.44 -21.11
N LYS A 5 0.07 22.12 -21.35
CA LYS A 5 -0.61 21.12 -20.55
C LYS A 5 -0.32 21.46 -19.10
N ASN A 6 -1.37 21.67 -18.32
CA ASN A 6 -1.26 21.84 -16.88
C ASN A 6 -0.50 20.60 -16.39
N ILE A 7 0.70 20.76 -15.84
CA ILE A 7 1.62 19.65 -15.50
C ILE A 7 1.04 18.75 -14.38
N ARG A 8 -0.15 19.11 -13.89
CA ARG A 8 -0.92 18.44 -12.86
C ARG A 8 -2.01 17.52 -13.41
N ASP A 9 -2.04 17.25 -14.71
CA ASP A 9 -2.95 16.29 -15.36
C ASP A 9 -2.09 15.12 -15.88
N ILE A 10 -1.56 14.36 -14.92
CA ILE A 10 -0.70 13.19 -15.16
C ILE A 10 -1.18 12.00 -14.32
N ASP A 11 -0.98 10.81 -14.85
CA ASP A 11 -1.16 9.58 -14.07
C ASP A 11 0.05 9.36 -13.17
N LEU A 12 -0.19 9.22 -11.87
CA LEU A 12 0.80 8.94 -10.85
C LEU A 12 0.88 7.43 -10.62
N SER A 13 2.08 6.87 -10.68
CA SER A 13 2.31 5.45 -10.38
C SER A 13 2.40 5.26 -8.87
N ILE A 14 1.33 4.83 -8.20
CA ILE A 14 1.28 4.70 -6.74
C ILE A 14 1.36 3.23 -6.32
N ARG A 15 2.27 2.91 -5.39
CA ARG A 15 2.36 1.57 -4.78
C ARG A 15 1.59 1.54 -3.47
N PHE A 16 0.38 1.01 -3.53
CA PHE A 16 -0.47 0.75 -2.37
C PHE A 16 -0.01 -0.52 -1.66
N LYS A 17 0.29 -0.43 -0.37
CA LYS A 17 0.76 -1.55 0.44
C LYS A 17 -0.18 -1.85 1.61
N HIS A 18 -0.41 -3.13 1.86
CA HIS A 18 -1.05 -3.65 3.06
C HIS A 18 -0.43 -5.01 3.36
N GLY A 19 0.20 -5.13 4.53
CA GLY A 19 0.94 -6.33 4.91
C GLY A 19 2.07 -6.62 3.92
N ASN A 20 2.14 -7.86 3.46
CA ASN A 20 3.06 -8.30 2.41
C ASN A 20 2.55 -8.03 0.98
N GLN A 21 1.36 -7.47 0.82
CA GLN A 21 0.76 -7.23 -0.49
C GLN A 21 1.09 -5.83 -1.01
N THR A 22 1.40 -5.75 -2.29
CA THR A 22 1.60 -4.48 -3.01
C THR A 22 0.72 -4.45 -4.25
N VAL A 23 -0.13 -3.43 -4.34
CA VAL A 23 -0.97 -3.12 -5.49
C VAL A 23 -0.41 -1.86 -6.15
N LEU A 24 -0.02 -1.97 -7.42
CA LEU A 24 0.38 -0.81 -8.22
C LEU A 24 -0.85 -0.28 -8.96
N LEU A 25 -1.19 0.98 -8.73
CA LEU A 25 -2.29 1.68 -9.39
C LEU A 25 -1.75 2.93 -10.09
N PHE A 26 -2.25 3.20 -11.30
CA PHE A 26 -2.05 4.48 -11.97
C PHE A 26 -3.19 5.40 -11.57
N VAL A 27 -2.89 6.36 -10.69
CA VAL A 27 -3.87 7.30 -10.13
C VAL A 27 -3.83 8.58 -10.92
N ASP A 28 -4.95 8.99 -11.52
CA ASP A 28 -5.06 10.34 -12.07
C ASP A 28 -4.90 11.36 -10.94
N SER A 29 -3.89 12.22 -11.06
CA SER A 29 -3.57 13.28 -10.10
C SER A 29 -4.72 14.26 -9.81
N MET A 30 -5.68 14.40 -10.73
CA MET A 30 -6.89 15.24 -10.64
C MET A 30 -8.16 14.46 -10.30
N ALA A 31 -8.09 13.13 -10.16
CA ALA A 31 -9.19 12.35 -9.62
C ALA A 31 -9.49 12.77 -8.17
N THR A 32 -10.67 12.41 -7.67
CA THR A 32 -10.97 12.57 -6.24
C THR A 32 -10.51 11.32 -5.47
N PHE A 33 -10.23 11.47 -4.17
CA PHE A 33 -9.90 10.30 -3.35
C PHE A 33 -11.02 9.26 -3.30
N SER A 34 -12.29 9.66 -3.44
CA SER A 34 -13.41 8.72 -3.59
C SER A 34 -13.19 7.78 -4.77
N GLN A 35 -12.78 8.31 -5.92
CA GLN A 35 -12.51 7.51 -7.12
C GLN A 35 -11.32 6.58 -6.91
N VAL A 36 -10.24 7.08 -6.29
CA VAL A 36 -9.06 6.27 -5.98
C VAL A 36 -9.40 5.11 -5.02
N GLN A 37 -10.24 5.37 -4.02
CA GLN A 37 -10.71 4.34 -3.09
C GLN A 37 -11.57 3.29 -3.80
N GLU A 38 -12.48 3.71 -4.68
CA GLU A 38 -13.34 2.81 -5.47
C GLU A 38 -12.52 1.91 -6.40
N GLU A 39 -11.60 2.49 -7.18
CA GLU A 39 -10.72 1.72 -8.07
C GLU A 39 -9.87 0.70 -7.30
N LEU A 40 -9.30 1.12 -6.17
CA LEU A 40 -8.55 0.20 -5.31
C LEU A 40 -9.44 -0.93 -4.79
N LEU A 41 -10.66 -0.62 -4.32
CA LEU A 41 -11.58 -1.63 -3.81
C LEU A 41 -12.00 -2.64 -4.88
N ASP A 42 -12.26 -2.18 -6.10
CA ASP A 42 -12.64 -3.06 -7.21
C ASP A 42 -11.51 -4.02 -7.57
N ILE A 43 -10.27 -3.52 -7.64
CA ILE A 43 -9.08 -4.36 -7.85
C ILE A 43 -8.92 -5.36 -6.72
N LEU A 44 -9.13 -4.94 -5.46
CA LEU A 44 -9.03 -5.84 -4.32
C LEU A 44 -10.08 -6.94 -4.39
N LYS A 45 -11.33 -6.62 -4.75
CA LYS A 45 -12.42 -7.61 -4.90
C LYS A 45 -12.16 -8.58 -6.05
N GLU A 46 -11.58 -8.12 -7.15
CA GLU A 46 -11.26 -8.95 -8.31
C GLU A 46 -10.08 -9.89 -8.03
N ARG A 47 -9.01 -9.38 -7.41
CA ARG A 47 -7.76 -10.12 -7.17
C ARG A 47 -7.80 -10.97 -5.91
N TYR A 48 -8.50 -10.51 -4.87
CA TYR A 48 -8.52 -11.09 -3.54
C TYR A 48 -9.97 -11.27 -3.04
N PRO A 49 -10.80 -12.07 -3.73
CA PRO A 49 -12.21 -12.24 -3.37
C PRO A 49 -12.42 -12.79 -1.95
N ASP A 50 -11.45 -13.53 -1.42
CA ASP A 50 -11.46 -14.09 -0.06
C ASP A 50 -10.86 -13.15 1.00
N GLY A 51 -10.55 -11.90 0.65
CA GLY A 51 -9.83 -10.96 1.50
C GLY A 51 -8.31 -10.99 1.33
N ILE A 52 -7.65 -10.03 1.98
CA ILE A 52 -6.21 -9.78 1.87
C ILE A 52 -5.49 -10.18 3.16
N THR A 53 -4.28 -10.72 3.08
CA THR A 53 -3.49 -11.16 4.24
C THR A 53 -2.53 -10.08 4.70
N THR A 54 -2.51 -9.76 6.00
CA THR A 54 -1.55 -8.80 6.55
C THR A 54 -0.14 -9.40 6.76
N SER A 55 -0.04 -10.71 6.97
CA SER A 55 1.22 -11.46 7.07
C SER A 55 0.96 -12.92 6.67
N ILE A 56 2.02 -13.70 6.40
CA ILE A 56 1.92 -15.12 5.98
C ILE A 56 1.14 -15.96 7.01
N LEU A 57 1.25 -15.59 8.29
CA LEU A 57 0.61 -16.29 9.41
C LEU A 57 -0.66 -15.58 9.93
N ALA A 58 -1.02 -14.42 9.37
CA ALA A 58 -2.14 -13.63 9.85
C ALA A 58 -3.48 -14.05 9.22
N ALA A 59 -4.57 -13.83 9.95
CA ALA A 59 -5.91 -14.02 9.43
C ALA A 59 -6.18 -13.07 8.24
N LYS A 60 -6.92 -13.55 7.24
CA LYS A 60 -7.35 -12.70 6.12
C LYS A 60 -8.25 -11.58 6.64
N THR A 61 -7.92 -10.35 6.28
CA THR A 61 -8.80 -9.20 6.50
C THR A 61 -9.84 -9.17 5.38
N ASN A 62 -11.11 -9.19 5.79
CA ASN A 62 -12.22 -9.08 4.85
C ASN A 62 -12.20 -7.71 4.17
N LEU A 63 -12.52 -7.68 2.88
CA LEU A 63 -12.67 -6.43 2.14
C LEU A 63 -13.90 -5.66 2.63
N PRO A 64 -13.83 -4.32 2.71
CA PRO A 64 -14.99 -3.52 3.05
C PRO A 64 -16.03 -3.57 1.94
N ASN A 65 -17.28 -3.34 2.30
CA ASN A 65 -18.34 -3.18 1.30
C ASN A 65 -18.25 -1.80 0.65
N ASP A 66 -17.82 -0.79 1.42
CA ASP A 66 -17.75 0.61 1.03
C ASP A 66 -16.30 1.11 0.93
N ALA A 67 -15.97 1.78 -0.16
CA ALA A 67 -14.63 2.29 -0.45
C ALA A 67 -14.16 3.36 0.56
N SER A 68 -15.09 4.11 1.18
CA SER A 68 -14.79 5.12 2.19
C SER A 68 -14.16 4.56 3.47
N GLN A 69 -14.29 3.25 3.70
CA GLN A 69 -13.64 2.53 4.79
C GLN A 69 -12.14 2.28 4.53
N ILE A 70 -11.67 2.49 3.30
CA ILE A 70 -10.23 2.40 2.99
C ILE A 70 -9.56 3.69 3.43
N LYS A 71 -8.67 3.61 4.41
CA LYS A 71 -7.84 4.74 4.83
C LYS A 71 -6.47 4.64 4.21
N PHE A 72 -5.85 5.79 3.98
CA PHE A 72 -4.49 5.88 3.46
C PHE A 72 -3.53 6.42 4.51
N ALA A 73 -2.28 5.98 4.46
CA ALA A 73 -1.19 6.54 5.22
C ALA A 73 0.06 6.65 4.34
N VAL A 74 0.84 7.69 4.63
CA VAL A 74 2.14 7.92 3.98
C VAL A 74 3.25 7.61 4.98
N LEU A 75 4.45 7.34 4.50
CA LEU A 75 5.60 7.18 5.39
C LEU A 75 5.83 8.45 6.21
N LYS A 76 6.16 8.29 7.51
CA LYS A 76 6.58 9.43 8.34
C LYS A 76 7.86 10.05 7.80
N ASP A 77 8.79 9.20 7.38
CA ASP A 77 10.02 9.58 6.68
C ASP A 77 10.05 8.90 5.31
N LYS A 78 10.16 9.68 4.23
CA LYS A 78 10.14 9.16 2.85
C LYS A 78 11.32 8.23 2.55
N THR A 79 12.40 8.31 3.33
CA THR A 79 13.64 7.56 3.14
C THR A 79 13.80 6.39 4.10
N ASP A 80 13.04 6.38 5.20
CA ASP A 80 13.11 5.33 6.22
C ASP A 80 11.72 4.74 6.54
N PRO A 81 11.38 3.57 5.95
CA PRO A 81 10.10 2.90 6.20
C PRO A 81 9.96 2.39 7.64
N THR A 82 11.03 2.28 8.42
CA THR A 82 11.00 1.78 9.80
C THR A 82 10.44 2.79 10.80
N GLN A 83 10.39 4.08 10.43
CA GLN A 83 9.76 5.14 11.24
C GLN A 83 8.23 5.01 11.32
N GLY A 84 7.66 4.12 10.50
CA GLY A 84 6.24 3.82 10.46
C GLY A 84 5.42 4.81 9.66
N TRP A 85 4.10 4.73 9.83
CA TRP A 85 3.12 5.37 8.96
C TRP A 85 2.46 6.57 9.61
N LYS A 86 2.16 7.58 8.80
CA LYS A 86 1.36 8.75 9.16
C LYS A 86 0.03 8.68 8.43
N PRO A 87 -1.11 8.53 9.14
CA PRO A 87 -2.43 8.58 8.53
C PRO A 87 -2.60 9.87 7.71
N LEU A 88 -3.06 9.72 6.48
CA LEU A 88 -3.32 10.83 5.59
C LEU A 88 -4.71 11.39 5.90
N LYS A 89 -4.79 12.71 6.09
CA LYS A 89 -6.06 13.41 6.30
C LYS A 89 -6.52 14.03 4.98
N PHE A 90 -7.61 13.52 4.44
CA PHE A 90 -8.23 13.99 3.20
C PHE A 90 -9.75 13.90 3.31
N GLU A 91 -10.43 14.78 2.58
CA GLU A 91 -11.85 14.68 2.28
C GLU A 91 -12.04 13.91 0.96
N VAL A 92 -13.20 13.30 0.76
CA VAL A 92 -13.47 12.44 -0.41
C VAL A 92 -13.33 13.17 -1.75
N ASP A 93 -13.57 14.48 -1.77
CA ASP A 93 -13.47 15.35 -2.95
C ASP A 93 -12.08 15.97 -3.14
N ASP A 94 -11.14 15.74 -2.21
CA ASP A 94 -9.77 16.21 -2.36
C ASP A 94 -9.06 15.46 -3.49
N HIS A 95 -8.10 16.14 -4.14
CA HIS A 95 -7.28 15.55 -5.19
C HIS A 95 -5.95 15.00 -4.65
N PRO A 96 -5.46 13.85 -5.15
CA PRO A 96 -4.17 13.28 -4.76
C PRO A 96 -3.02 14.28 -4.82
N VAL A 97 -2.94 15.08 -5.88
CA VAL A 97 -1.89 16.09 -6.06
C VAL A 97 -1.86 17.14 -4.94
N ASP A 98 -3.02 17.50 -4.39
CA ASP A 98 -3.13 18.50 -3.33
C ASP A 98 -2.75 17.94 -1.94
N LYS A 99 -2.74 16.61 -1.81
CA LYS A 99 -2.31 15.90 -0.59
C LYS A 99 -0.89 15.38 -0.66
N GLY A 100 -0.12 15.81 -1.66
CA GLY A 100 1.28 15.46 -1.81
C GLY A 100 1.50 14.06 -2.37
N PHE A 101 0.55 13.54 -3.16
CA PHE A 101 0.83 12.37 -3.97
C PHE A 101 1.87 12.72 -5.03
N GLU A 102 2.90 11.89 -5.12
CA GLU A 102 3.99 12.02 -6.07
C GLU A 102 4.11 10.72 -6.86
N ASP A 103 4.57 10.83 -8.10
CA ASP A 103 4.82 9.66 -8.92
C ASP A 103 5.81 8.72 -8.22
N ASN A 104 5.56 7.41 -8.34
CA ASN A 104 6.36 6.35 -7.72
C ASN A 104 6.40 6.35 -6.18
N MET A 105 5.47 7.02 -5.49
CA MET A 105 5.41 6.96 -4.02
C MET A 105 4.80 5.64 -3.49
N ILE A 106 5.05 5.39 -2.20
CA ILE A 106 4.46 4.28 -1.46
C ILE A 106 3.39 4.83 -0.52
N VAL A 107 2.20 4.22 -0.56
CA VAL A 107 1.07 4.55 0.29
C VAL A 107 0.64 3.27 1.00
N ALA A 108 0.56 3.29 2.33
CA ALA A 108 -0.10 2.22 3.05
C ALA A 108 -1.61 2.41 3.00
N PHE A 109 -2.36 1.32 2.88
CA PHE A 109 -3.81 1.35 3.07
C PHE A 109 -4.23 0.36 4.14
N ALA A 110 -5.34 0.68 4.81
CA ALA A 110 -5.94 -0.18 5.82
C ALA A 110 -7.46 -0.04 5.74
N MET A 111 -8.16 -1.10 6.16
CA MET A 111 -9.61 -1.16 6.14
C MET A 111 -10.14 -0.87 7.54
N ASP A 112 -10.92 0.20 7.65
CA ASP A 112 -11.60 0.59 8.87
C ASP A 112 -12.78 -0.35 9.13
N THR A 113 -12.48 -1.48 9.76
CA THR A 113 -13.41 -2.59 10.01
C THR A 113 -13.84 -2.69 11.48
N HIS A 114 -13.23 -1.92 12.37
CA HIS A 114 -13.55 -1.89 13.80
C HIS A 114 -13.87 -0.46 14.17
N ASP A 115 -14.96 -0.26 14.93
CA ASP A 115 -15.49 0.99 15.51
C ASP A 115 -14.52 1.65 16.52
N THR A 116 -13.21 1.54 16.27
CA THR A 116 -12.11 2.05 17.06
C THR A 116 -11.35 3.02 16.18
N ASP A 117 -11.25 4.28 16.59
CA ASP A 117 -10.56 5.38 15.87
C ASP A 117 -9.06 5.14 15.57
N ASP A 118 -8.51 3.98 15.95
CA ASP A 118 -7.10 3.60 15.78
C ASP A 118 -6.93 2.60 14.62
N VAL A 119 -6.99 3.11 13.39
CA VAL A 119 -6.63 2.32 12.19
C VAL A 119 -5.13 2.07 12.18
N GLN A 120 -4.72 0.80 12.29
CA GLN A 120 -3.33 0.39 12.22
C GLN A 120 -2.91 0.09 10.78
N PHE A 121 -1.81 0.70 10.35
CA PHE A 121 -1.23 0.49 9.04
C PHE A 121 -0.06 -0.49 9.16
N GLU A 122 -0.35 -1.77 8.94
CA GLU A 122 0.64 -2.83 8.92
C GLU A 122 1.16 -3.01 7.49
N VAL A 123 2.47 -2.85 7.30
CA VAL A 123 3.14 -3.09 6.02
C VAL A 123 4.45 -3.80 6.29
N GLU A 124 4.62 -4.94 5.65
CA GLU A 124 5.84 -5.73 5.69
C GLU A 124 6.67 -5.41 4.43
N PHE A 125 7.96 -5.19 4.62
CA PHE A 125 8.92 -5.11 3.53
C PHE A 125 9.68 -6.43 3.51
N PRO A 126 9.70 -7.16 2.38
CA PRO A 126 10.50 -8.36 2.29
C PRO A 126 11.98 -8.01 2.53
N SER A 127 12.57 -8.59 3.57
CA SER A 127 14.02 -8.59 3.80
C SER A 127 14.65 -9.78 3.08
N TYR A 128 15.78 -9.56 2.41
CA TYR A 128 16.55 -10.64 1.79
C TYR A 128 17.26 -11.54 2.83
N ASP A 129 17.26 -11.18 4.11
CA ASP A 129 18.02 -11.85 5.19
C ASP A 129 17.47 -13.24 5.60
N GLU A 130 16.35 -13.72 5.02
CA GLU A 130 15.77 -15.03 5.35
C GLU A 130 16.23 -16.17 4.43
N GLU A 131 17.06 -15.92 3.41
CA GLU A 131 17.49 -16.96 2.45
C GLU A 131 18.89 -17.57 2.73
N GLU A 132 19.64 -17.12 3.74
CA GLU A 132 21.05 -17.52 3.95
C GLU A 132 21.31 -18.59 5.03
N GLN A 133 20.28 -19.22 5.63
CA GLN A 133 20.46 -20.16 6.75
C GLN A 133 20.05 -21.62 6.48
N GLU A 134 20.33 -22.22 5.31
CA GLU A 134 20.10 -23.68 5.14
C GLU A 134 21.18 -24.45 4.35
N GLN A 135 22.38 -23.89 4.12
CA GLN A 135 23.42 -24.59 3.33
C GLN A 135 24.82 -24.58 3.93
N GLU A 136 25.00 -24.81 5.24
CA GLU A 136 26.33 -25.11 5.80
C GLU A 136 26.27 -26.17 6.94
N GLU A 137 25.63 -27.32 6.70
CA GLU A 137 25.78 -28.46 7.63
C GLU A 137 25.66 -29.83 6.92
N ALA A 138 26.39 -30.03 5.82
CA ALA A 138 26.55 -31.37 5.24
C ALA A 138 27.81 -31.47 4.37
N GLY A 139 28.95 -31.78 4.99
CA GLY A 139 30.08 -32.33 4.23
C GLY A 139 31.45 -31.96 4.74
N ASP A 140 31.82 -32.40 5.95
CA ASP A 140 33.21 -32.82 6.18
C ASP A 140 33.26 -33.84 7.32
N ALA A 141 32.91 -35.08 6.98
CA ALA A 141 33.17 -36.25 7.81
C ALA A 141 33.37 -37.47 6.90
N ASP A 142 34.47 -37.46 6.13
CA ASP A 142 35.34 -38.61 5.79
C ASP A 142 36.29 -38.17 4.67
N GLU A 143 37.60 -38.05 4.93
CA GLU A 143 38.59 -39.00 4.40
C GLU A 143 40.02 -38.67 4.89
N LEU A 144 40.69 -39.73 5.36
CA LEU A 144 42.14 -39.97 5.60
C LEU A 144 42.71 -39.74 7.01
#